data_AF-A0A254N066-F1
#
_entry.id   AF-A0A254N066-F1
#
_cell.length_a   1.000
_cell.length_b   1.000
_cell.length_c   1.000
_cell.angle_alpha   90.00
_cell.angle_beta   90.00
_cell.angle_gamma   90.00
#
_symmetry.space_group_name_H-M   'P 1'
#
loop_
_entity.id
_entity.type
_entity.pdbx_description
1 polymer ?
#
loop_
_entity_poly.entity_id
_entity_poly.type
_entity_poly.pdbx_seq_one_letter_code
_entity_poly.pdbx_strand_id
1 'polypeptide(L)' 'MTTLTLTFNGPTTEARRALGALLQRYRSALFVERNSLEYAVTADDATAAELARQPQWSAQPAPAGRSAQA' A
#
# COMPACT_ATOMS: atom_id res chain seq x y z
N MET A 1 3.78 12.03 -6.51
CA MET A 1 3.70 11.27 -5.25
C MET A 1 2.27 11.21 -4.76
N THR A 2 1.79 10.00 -4.45
CA THR A 2 0.46 9.71 -3.91
C THR A 2 0.59 8.86 -2.67
N THR A 3 -0.37 8.97 -1.75
CA THR A 3 -0.44 8.14 -0.55
C THR A 3 -1.62 7.18 -0.68
N LEU A 4 -1.37 5.90 -0.45
CA LEU A 4 -2.37 4.85 -0.45
C LEU A 4 -2.27 4.01 0.82
N THR A 5 -3.40 3.45 1.23
CA THR A 5 -3.47 2.44 2.28
C THR A 5 -3.33 1.08 1.62
N LEU A 6 -2.32 0.32 2.03
CA LEU A 6 -2.05 -1.02 1.56
C LEU A 6 -2.41 -2.01 2.68
N THR A 7 -3.42 -2.83 2.42
CA THR A 7 -3.89 -3.85 3.35
C THR A 7 -3.47 -5.22 2.86
N PHE A 8 -2.81 -6.01 3.71
CA PHE A 8 -2.45 -7.39 3.39
C PHE A 8 -3.66 -8.30 3.55
N ASN A 9 -3.98 -9.10 2.53
CA ASN A 9 -5.15 -9.97 2.53
C ASN A 9 -4.88 -11.36 3.13
N GLY A 10 -3.63 -11.66 3.49
CA GLY A 10 -3.21 -12.94 4.04
C GLY A 10 -3.02 -12.94 5.57
N PRO A 11 -2.46 -14.03 6.13
CA PRO A 11 -2.20 -14.13 7.56
C PRO A 11 -1.10 -13.14 8.02
N THR A 12 -1.26 -12.59 9.21
CA THR A 12 -0.39 -11.56 9.78
C THR A 12 1.09 -11.95 9.85
N THR A 13 1.38 -13.23 10.08
CA THR A 13 2.74 -13.78 10.10
C THR A 13 3.44 -13.70 8.74
N GLU A 14 2.69 -13.64 7.64
CA GLU A 14 3.23 -13.51 6.28
C GLU A 14 3.28 -12.05 5.79
N ALA A 15 2.47 -11.16 6.38
CA ALA A 15 2.41 -9.75 5.99
C ALA A 15 3.79 -9.08 6.00
N ARG A 16 4.58 -9.33 7.05
CA ARG A 16 5.91 -8.74 7.21
C ARG A 16 6.93 -9.28 6.20
N ARG A 17 6.82 -10.57 5.83
CA ARG A 17 7.66 -11.17 4.76
C ARG A 17 7.27 -10.62 3.39
N ALA A 18 5.98 -10.55 3.10
CA ALA A 18 5.49 -9.97 1.86
C ALA A 18 5.87 -8.49 1.73
N LEU A 19 5.80 -7.72 2.83
CA LEU A 19 6.24 -6.32 2.86
C LEU A 19 7.74 -6.20 2.56
N GLY A 20 8.56 -7.10 3.13
CA GLY A 20 9.99 -7.15 2.84
C GLY A 20 10.31 -7.37 1.35
N ALA A 21 9.48 -8.11 0.62
CA ALA A 21 9.61 -8.26 -0.83
C ALA A 21 9.25 -6.95 -1.57
N LEU A 22 8.20 -6.25 -1.13
CA LEU A 22 7.82 -4.95 -1.70
C LEU A 22 8.89 -3.87 -1.46
N LEU A 23 9.45 -3.78 -0.25
CA LEU A 23 10.52 -2.84 0.09
C LEU A 23 11.78 -3.03 -0.79
N GLN A 24 12.11 -4.28 -1.12
CA GLN A 24 13.24 -4.58 -2.00
C GLN A 24 12.99 -4.17 -3.45
N ARG A 25 11.74 -4.29 -3.92
CA ARG A 25 11.33 -3.96 -5.29
C ARG A 25 11.08 -2.47 -5.49
N TYR A 26 10.46 -1.81 -4.51
CA TYR A 26 10.01 -0.41 -4.56
C TYR A 26 10.81 0.45 -3.59
N ARG A 27 12.10 0.60 -3.87
CA ARG A 27 13.08 1.28 -2.99
C ARG A 27 12.79 2.76 -2.75
N SER A 28 12.07 3.39 -3.68
CA SER A 28 11.67 4.80 -3.60
C SER A 28 10.33 5.01 -2.89
N ALA A 29 9.63 3.93 -2.52
CA ALA A 29 8.35 4.02 -1.82
C ALA A 29 8.56 3.98 -0.30
N LEU A 30 7.84 4.83 0.42
CA LEU A 30 7.84 4.89 1.87
C LEU A 30 6.68 4.07 2.42
N PHE A 31 6.96 3.07 3.24
CA PHE A 31 5.95 2.23 3.88
C PHE A 31 5.95 2.50 5.39
N VAL A 32 4.78 2.86 5.93
CA VAL A 32 4.57 3.15 7.35
C VAL A 32 3.51 2.19 7.88
N GLU A 33 3.87 1.35 8.84
CA GLU A 33 2.95 0.42 9.50
C GLU A 33 1.90 1.20 10.31
N ARG A 34 0.62 1.00 10.01
CA ARG A 34 -0.51 1.52 10.80
C ARG A 34 -1.03 0.46 11.77
N ASN A 35 -1.08 -0.79 11.29
CA ASN A 35 -1.44 -1.98 12.04
C ASN A 35 -0.76 -3.20 11.40
N SER A 36 -0.83 -4.37 12.05
CA SER A 36 -0.12 -5.58 11.62
C SER A 36 -0.45 -6.06 10.18
N LEU A 37 -1.58 -5.62 9.62
CA LEU A 37 -2.01 -5.91 8.24
C LEU A 37 -2.16 -4.66 7.38
N GLU A 38 -1.98 -3.46 7.92
CA GLU A 38 -2.31 -2.22 7.23
C GLU A 38 -1.14 -1.24 7.25
N TYR A 39 -0.78 -0.75 6.07
CA TYR A 39 0.40 0.08 5.86
C TYR A 39 0.02 1.32 5.04
N ALA A 40 0.42 2.50 5.49
CA ALA A 40 0.39 3.70 4.65
C ALA A 40 1.61 3.69 3.73
N VAL A 41 1.38 3.78 2.42
CA VAL A 41 2.43 3.74 1.41
C VAL A 41 2.43 5.05 0.63
N THR A 42 3.55 5.76 0.64
CA THR A 42 3.76 6.96 -0.18
C THR A 42 4.71 6.62 -1.31
N ALA A 43 4.24 6.71 -2.55
CA ALA A 43 5.02 6.36 -3.72
C ALA A 43 4.60 7.21 -4.93
N ASP A 44 5.32 7.08 -6.04
CA ASP A 44 4.89 7.66 -7.33
C ASP A 44 3.71 6.88 -7.92
N ASP A 45 2.95 7.55 -8.80
CA ASP A 45 1.71 7.01 -9.35
C ASP A 45 1.89 5.65 -10.04
N ALA A 46 3.00 5.48 -10.77
CA ALA A 46 3.36 4.20 -11.37
C ALA A 46 3.57 3.09 -10.33
N THR A 47 4.23 3.39 -9.21
CA THR A 47 4.44 2.41 -8.13
C THR A 47 3.13 2.11 -7.41
N ALA A 48 2.29 3.13 -7.17
CA ALA A 48 0.98 2.96 -6.59
C ALA A 48 0.07 2.06 -7.43
N ALA A 49 0.05 2.26 -8.75
CA ALA A 49 -0.70 1.42 -9.68
C ALA A 49 -0.20 -0.04 -9.68
N GLU A 50 1.10 -0.25 -9.58
CA GLU A 50 1.69 -1.60 -9.50
C GLU A 50 1.42 -2.30 -8.17
N LEU A 51 1.39 -1.54 -7.06
CA LEU A 51 0.98 -2.05 -5.74
C LEU A 51 -0.49 -2.47 -5.74
N ALA A 52 -1.36 -1.70 -6.41
CA ALA A 52 -2.78 -2.02 -6.55
C ALA A 52 -3.05 -3.27 -7.39
N ARG A 53 -2.08 -3.72 -8.19
CA ARG A 53 -2.17 -4.95 -8.99
C ARG A 53 -1.68 -6.20 -8.26
N GLN A 54 -1.17 -6.07 -7.04
CA GLN A 54 -0.63 -7.21 -6.31
C GLN A 54 -1.78 -8.08 -5.77
N PRO A 55 -1.84 -9.39 -6.06
CA PRO A 55 -2.96 -10.24 -5.66
C PRO A 55 -3.07 -10.43 -4.14
N GLN A 56 -1.96 -10.30 -3.41
CA GLN A 56 -1.90 -10.46 -1.96
C GLN A 56 -2.22 -9.16 -1.19
N TRP A 57 -2.40 -8.05 -1.90
CA TRP A 57 -2.55 -6.72 -1.29
C TRP A 57 -3.75 -5.98 -1.87
N SER A 58 -4.53 -5.38 -0.97
CA SER A 58 -5.56 -4.42 -1.33
C SER A 58 -5.00 -3.02 -1.21
N ALA A 59 -4.91 -2.28 -2.31
CA ALA A 59 -4.53 -0.88 -2.29
C ALA A 59 -5.79 -0.01 -2.37
N GLN A 60 -5.99 0.81 -1.35
CA GLN A 60 -7.02 1.85 -1.36
C GLN A 60 -6.33 3.21 -1.36
N PRO A 61 -6.55 4.07 -2.38
CA PRO A 61 -6.02 5.42 -2.33
C PRO A 61 -6.50 6.11 -1.05
N ALA A 62 -5.62 6.86 -0.38
CA ALA A 62 -6.06 7.67 0.74
C ALA A 62 -7.21 8.55 0.25
N PRO A 63 -8.29 8.72 1.03
CA PRO A 63 -9.38 9.59 0.61
C PRO A 63 -8.81 10.98 0.37
N ALA A 64 -8.59 11.33 -0.90
CA ALA A 64 -8.42 12.70 -1.32
C ALA A 64 -9.70 13.38 -0.85
N GLY A 65 -9.58 14.26 0.15
CA GLY A 65 -10.70 14.72 0.96
C GLY A 65 -11.96 14.90 0.14
N ARG A 66 -12.95 14.04 0.43
CA ARG A 66 -14.38 14.15 0.10
C ARG A 66 -14.71 15.42 -0.70
N SER A 67 -14.57 15.38 -2.00
CA SER A 67 -15.11 16.41 -2.88
C SER A 67 -15.71 15.76 -4.12
N ALA A 68 -17.01 16.04 -4.30
CA ALA A 68 -17.91 15.60 -5.37
C ALA A 68 -18.51 14.18 -5.24
N GLN A 69 -19.46 14.04 -4.30
CA GLN A 69 -20.75 13.47 -4.69
C GLN A 69 -21.71 14.65 -4.87
N ALA A 70 -22.17 14.87 -6.10
CA ALA A 70 -23.28 15.72 -6.47
C ALA A 70 -24.20 14.89 -7.36
#